data_AF-A0A9P6IMZ4-F1
#
_entry.id   AF-A0A9P6IMZ4-F1
#
_cell.length_a   1.000
_cell.length_b   1.000
_cell.length_c   1.000
_cell.angle_alpha   90.00
_cell.angle_beta   90.00
_cell.angle_gamma   90.00
#
_symmetry.space_group_name_H-M   'P 1'
#
loop_
_entity.id
_entity.type
_entity.pdbx_description
1 polymer ?
#
loop_
_entity_poly.entity_id
_entity_poly.type
_entity_poly.pdbx_seq_one_letter_code
_entity_poly.pdbx_strand_id
1 'polypeptide(L)'
;MSFHGKEALDFRKEEYDKFIDEKFKQWIRTHEKALKRNGSNGHYVGNKVSDIKTAVAIGYEDVAELVNKETTPSLWKVRETVLEKKNYRDWLNSKVLKATTGTQSFFNTEYNQL
;
A
#
# COMPACT_ATOMS: atom_id res chain seq x y z
N MET A 1 16.90 5.26 -24.47
CA MET A 1 17.60 4.17 -23.75
C MET A 1 16.65 3.00 -23.67
N SER A 2 17.00 1.87 -24.27
CA SER A 2 16.20 0.64 -24.19
C SER A 2 16.96 -0.33 -23.29
N PHE A 3 16.39 -0.65 -22.13
CA PHE A 3 17.02 -1.54 -21.15
C PHE A 3 16.72 -3.01 -21.51
N HIS A 4 17.75 -3.86 -21.45
CA HIS A 4 17.60 -5.32 -21.60
C HIS A 4 17.23 -5.93 -20.24
N GLY A 5 16.54 -7.08 -20.24
CA GLY A 5 15.71 -7.59 -19.13
C GLY A 5 16.27 -7.49 -17.70
N LYS A 6 17.55 -7.77 -17.48
CA LYS A 6 18.19 -7.69 -16.15
C LYS A 6 18.46 -6.26 -15.68
N GLU A 7 18.97 -5.39 -16.55
CA GLU A 7 19.23 -3.98 -16.22
C GLU A 7 17.93 -3.22 -15.96
N ALA A 8 16.86 -3.60 -16.66
CA ALA A 8 15.53 -3.06 -16.42
C ALA A 8 14.96 -3.50 -15.04
N LEU A 9 15.30 -4.70 -14.57
CA LEU A 9 14.90 -5.20 -13.25
C LEU A 9 15.67 -4.47 -12.14
N ASP A 10 16.99 -4.35 -12.28
CA ASP A 10 17.85 -3.69 -11.30
C ASP A 10 17.47 -2.21 -11.15
N PHE A 11 17.25 -1.50 -12.27
CA PHE A 11 16.76 -0.12 -12.26
C PHE A 11 15.39 0.02 -11.57
N ARG A 12 14.44 -0.88 -11.85
CA ARG A 12 13.12 -0.86 -11.19
C ARG A 12 13.23 -1.06 -9.69
N LYS A 13 14.12 -1.93 -9.23
CA LYS A 13 14.37 -2.17 -7.82
C LYS A 13 14.95 -0.92 -7.15
N GLU A 14 15.97 -0.30 -7.75
CA GLU A 14 16.56 0.93 -7.21
C GLU A 14 15.55 2.08 -7.10
N GLU A 15 14.71 2.27 -8.12
CA GLU A 15 13.66 3.30 -8.08
C GLU A 15 12.57 2.99 -7.06
N TYR A 16 12.24 1.70 -6.87
CA TYR A 16 11.33 1.28 -5.82
C TYR A 16 11.88 1.56 -4.43
N ASP A 17 13.14 1.18 -4.17
CA ASP A 17 13.80 1.41 -2.89
C ASP A 17 13.86 2.91 -2.55
N LYS A 18 14.23 3.76 -3.53
CA LYS A 18 14.19 5.23 -3.38
C LYS A 18 12.78 5.74 -3.08
N PHE A 19 11.77 5.22 -3.77
CA PHE A 19 10.39 5.60 -3.51
C PHE A 19 9.97 5.28 -2.07
N ILE A 20 10.29 4.07 -1.59
CA ILE A 20 10.00 3.65 -0.23
C ILE A 20 10.70 4.55 0.79
N ASP A 21 12.00 4.79 0.59
CA ASP A 21 12.81 5.54 1.55
C ASP A 21 12.49 7.03 1.60
N GLU A 22 12.25 7.67 0.46
CA GLU A 22 12.02 9.12 0.41
C GLU A 22 10.55 9.49 0.47
N LYS A 23 9.74 8.91 -0.43
CA LYS A 23 8.38 9.38 -0.68
C LYS A 23 7.40 8.69 0.27
N PHE A 24 7.53 7.39 0.42
CA PHE A 24 6.58 6.60 1.18
C PHE A 24 6.70 6.86 2.69
N LYS A 25 7.91 6.85 3.24
CA LYS A 25 8.14 7.25 4.64
C LYS A 25 7.65 8.67 4.94
N GLN A 26 7.82 9.63 4.02
CA GLN A 26 7.29 10.98 4.18
C GLN A 26 5.76 11.01 4.14
N TRP A 27 5.14 10.20 3.27
CA TRP A 27 3.70 10.02 3.21
C TRP A 27 3.16 9.50 4.55
N ILE A 28 3.76 8.44 5.11
CA ILE A 28 3.38 7.87 6.42
C ILE A 28 3.40 8.96 7.49
N ARG A 29 4.52 9.69 7.63
CA ARG A 29 4.69 10.76 8.64
C ARG A 29 3.62 11.84 8.51
N THR A 30 3.33 12.27 7.28
CA THR A 30 2.37 13.34 7.00
C THR A 30 0.96 12.91 7.34
N HIS A 31 0.56 11.72 6.89
CA HIS A 31 -0.78 11.21 7.08
C HIS A 31 -1.06 10.80 8.54
N GLU A 32 -0.11 10.17 9.22
CA GLU A 32 -0.22 9.85 10.64
C GLU A 32 -0.39 11.13 11.48
N LYS A 33 0.37 12.19 11.19
CA LYS A 33 0.24 13.48 11.86
C LYS A 33 -1.12 14.13 11.61
N ALA A 34 -1.64 14.06 10.38
CA ALA A 34 -2.94 14.61 10.04
C ALA A 34 -4.08 13.87 10.76
N LEU A 35 -4.01 12.54 10.83
CA LEU A 35 -4.98 11.71 11.55
C LEU A 35 -4.89 11.93 13.07
N LYS A 36 -3.70 12.04 13.64
CA LYS A 36 -3.56 12.40 15.07
C LYS A 36 -4.25 13.71 15.41
N ARG A 37 -4.13 14.72 14.52
CA ARG A 37 -4.80 16.03 14.69
C ARG A 37 -6.34 15.94 14.64
N ASN A 38 -6.90 14.90 14.03
CA ASN A 38 -8.35 14.68 13.99
C ASN A 38 -8.87 13.74 15.09
N GLY A 39 -8.01 13.38 16.06
CA GLY A 39 -8.35 12.47 17.15
C GLY A 39 -8.22 10.99 16.80
N SER A 40 -7.56 10.65 15.70
CA SER A 40 -7.31 9.25 15.29
C SER A 40 -8.59 8.41 15.19
N ASN A 41 -9.67 9.02 14.71
CA ASN A 41 -11.01 8.41 14.71
C ASN A 41 -11.26 7.37 13.59
N GLY A 42 -10.21 6.98 12.85
CA GLY A 42 -10.30 6.00 11.76
C GLY A 42 -10.76 6.58 10.41
N HIS A 43 -10.85 7.90 10.28
CA HIS A 43 -11.26 8.55 9.03
C HIS A 43 -10.43 9.80 8.74
N TYR A 44 -10.19 10.08 7.46
CA TYR A 44 -9.79 11.42 7.04
C TYR A 44 -10.98 12.38 7.12
N VAL A 45 -10.71 13.65 7.44
CA VAL A 45 -11.75 14.68 7.48
C VAL A 45 -12.37 14.85 6.09
N GLY A 46 -13.69 14.74 6.00
CA GLY A 46 -14.48 15.14 4.83
C GLY A 46 -14.54 14.17 3.64
N ASN A 47 -13.69 13.13 3.56
CA ASN A 47 -13.69 12.25 2.39
C ASN A 47 -13.45 10.76 2.69
N LYS A 48 -14.50 9.95 2.52
CA LYS A 48 -14.49 8.48 2.68
C LYS A 48 -13.67 7.75 1.60
N VAL A 49 -13.40 8.38 0.45
CA VAL A 49 -12.56 7.80 -0.62
C VAL A 49 -11.10 7.76 -0.18
N SER A 50 -10.65 8.76 0.58
CA SER A 50 -9.28 8.80 1.11
C SER A 50 -9.03 7.63 2.07
N ASP A 51 -10.01 7.28 2.90
CA ASP A 51 -9.92 6.12 3.80
C ASP A 51 -9.66 4.83 3.01
N ILE A 52 -10.43 4.60 1.94
CA ILE A 52 -10.31 3.40 1.11
C ILE A 52 -8.95 3.38 0.41
N LYS A 53 -8.52 4.48 -0.19
CA LYS A 53 -7.21 4.56 -0.86
C LYS A 53 -6.05 4.27 0.10
N THR A 54 -6.12 4.85 1.30
CA THR A 54 -5.15 4.58 2.37
C THR A 54 -5.18 3.11 2.80
N ALA A 55 -6.36 2.53 3.02
CA ALA A 55 -6.48 1.13 3.40
C ALA A 55 -5.95 0.16 2.33
N VAL A 56 -6.14 0.49 1.04
CA VAL A 56 -5.56 -0.28 -0.08
C VAL A 56 -4.04 -0.14 -0.09
N ALA A 57 -3.49 1.06 0.04
CA ALA A 57 -2.04 1.29 0.08
C ALA A 57 -1.37 0.50 1.21
N ILE A 58 -1.98 0.45 2.40
CA ILE A 58 -1.47 -0.33 3.53
C ILE A 58 -1.60 -1.85 3.31
N GLY A 59 -2.43 -2.28 2.36
CA GLY A 59 -2.66 -3.69 2.06
C GLY A 59 -1.58 -4.38 1.24
N TYR A 60 -0.65 -3.62 0.65
CA TYR A 60 0.50 -4.19 -0.04
C TYR A 60 1.51 -4.74 0.98
N GLU A 61 2.05 -5.92 0.72
CA GLU A 61 2.89 -6.69 1.66
C GLU A 61 4.11 -5.87 2.12
N ASP A 62 4.84 -5.29 1.18
CA ASP A 62 6.02 -4.44 1.42
C ASP A 62 5.71 -3.17 2.23
N VAL A 63 4.44 -2.75 2.28
CA VAL A 63 3.98 -1.58 3.02
C VAL A 63 3.57 -1.95 4.45
N ALA A 64 3.08 -3.17 4.66
CA ALA A 64 2.54 -3.62 5.95
C ALA A 64 3.61 -3.62 7.05
N GLU A 65 4.89 -3.79 6.70
CA GLU A 65 6.00 -3.69 7.67
C GLU A 65 6.22 -2.26 8.18
N LEU A 66 5.95 -1.26 7.33
CA LEU A 66 6.17 0.16 7.62
C LEU A 66 4.96 0.83 8.29
N VAL A 67 3.78 0.21 8.18
CA VAL A 67 2.52 0.72 8.75
C VAL A 67 1.87 -0.35 9.62
N ASN A 68 2.07 -0.24 10.92
CA ASN A 68 1.51 -1.15 11.93
C ASN A 68 0.91 -0.39 13.12
N LYS A 69 0.30 -1.14 14.04
CA LYS A 69 -0.41 -0.59 15.20
C LYS A 69 0.53 0.09 16.18
N GLU A 70 1.78 -0.36 16.26
CA GLU A 70 2.78 0.08 17.21
C GLU A 70 3.41 1.41 16.79
N THR A 71 3.73 1.55 15.52
CA THR A 71 4.47 2.70 14.97
C THR A 71 3.56 3.76 14.34
N THR A 72 2.43 3.35 13.77
CA THR A 72 1.50 4.20 13.01
C THR A 72 0.04 3.90 13.39
N PRO A 73 -0.33 4.03 14.68
CA PRO A 73 -1.64 3.60 15.18
C PRO A 73 -2.82 4.28 14.48
N SER A 74 -2.67 5.54 14.04
CA SER A 74 -3.80 6.28 13.44
C SER A 74 -4.07 5.84 12.00
N LEU A 75 -3.03 5.64 11.20
CA LEU A 75 -3.11 5.01 9.88
C LEU A 75 -3.63 3.59 9.98
N TRP A 76 -3.13 2.83 10.96
CA TRP A 76 -3.62 1.47 11.21
C TRP A 76 -5.11 1.47 11.54
N LYS A 77 -5.58 2.42 12.35
CA LYS A 77 -7.01 2.56 12.66
C LYS A 77 -7.86 2.83 11.41
N VAL A 78 -7.38 3.64 10.47
CA VAL A 78 -8.08 3.86 9.18
C VAL A 78 -8.24 2.53 8.43
N ARG A 79 -7.19 1.71 8.37
CA ARG A 79 -7.26 0.38 7.74
C ARG A 79 -8.29 -0.51 8.44
N GLU A 80 -8.26 -0.61 9.77
CA GLU A 80 -9.22 -1.39 10.54
C GLU A 80 -10.65 -0.95 10.26
N THR A 81 -10.93 0.35 10.34
CA THR A 81 -12.25 0.93 10.11
C THR A 81 -12.77 0.71 8.69
N VAL A 82 -11.89 0.65 7.69
CA VAL A 82 -12.28 0.29 6.32
C VAL A 82 -12.52 -1.21 6.17
N LEU A 83 -11.70 -2.05 6.81
CA LEU A 83 -11.85 -3.51 6.81
C LEU A 83 -13.13 -3.98 7.53
N GLU A 84 -13.66 -3.23 8.48
CA GLU A 84 -14.95 -3.53 9.10
C GLU A 84 -16.11 -3.51 8.08
N LYS A 85 -15.99 -2.73 7.01
CA LYS A 85 -17.03 -2.57 5.98
C LYS A 85 -17.13 -3.82 5.11
N LYS A 86 -18.30 -4.47 5.14
CA LYS A 86 -18.58 -5.72 4.40
C LYS A 86 -18.26 -5.60 2.91
N ASN A 87 -18.72 -4.52 2.26
CA ASN A 87 -18.50 -4.27 0.84
C ASN A 87 -17.01 -4.18 0.46
N TYR A 88 -16.17 -3.62 1.33
CA TYR A 88 -14.73 -3.56 1.11
C TYR A 88 -14.08 -4.95 1.24
N ARG A 89 -14.46 -5.74 2.25
CA ARG A 89 -14.00 -7.13 2.40
C ARG A 89 -14.44 -8.01 1.23
N ASP A 90 -15.67 -7.86 0.77
CA ASP A 90 -16.18 -8.57 -0.40
C ASP A 90 -15.36 -8.21 -1.65
N TRP A 91 -15.01 -6.93 -1.81
CA TRP A 91 -14.15 -6.46 -2.90
C TRP A 91 -12.72 -7.01 -2.83
N LEU A 92 -12.09 -7.03 -1.64
CA LEU A 92 -10.76 -7.63 -1.45
C LEU A 92 -10.73 -9.11 -1.85
N ASN A 93 -11.82 -9.83 -1.58
CA ASN A 93 -11.97 -11.25 -1.92
C ASN A 93 -12.44 -11.48 -3.37
N SER A 94 -12.78 -10.42 -4.10
CA SER A 94 -13.26 -10.52 -5.47
C SER A 94 -12.15 -10.95 -6.43
N LYS A 95 -12.54 -11.64 -7.51
CA LYS A 95 -11.63 -12.00 -8.60
C LYS A 95 -11.04 -10.78 -9.30
N VAL A 96 -11.68 -9.61 -9.17
CA VAL A 96 -11.23 -8.35 -9.79
C VAL A 96 -9.90 -7.92 -9.18
N LEU A 97 -9.79 -7.84 -7.85
CA LEU A 97 -8.52 -7.45 -7.22
C LEU A 97 -7.41 -8.46 -7.52
N LYS A 98 -7.71 -9.77 -7.47
CA LYS A 98 -6.74 -10.83 -7.79
C LYS A 98 -6.25 -10.76 -9.24
N ALA A 99 -7.06 -10.27 -10.17
CA ALA A 99 -6.68 -10.05 -11.56
C ALA A 99 -5.83 -8.78 -11.74
N THR A 100 -6.08 -7.72 -10.96
CA THR A 100 -5.30 -6.46 -11.02
C THR A 100 -4.01 -6.49 -10.20
N THR A 101 -3.95 -7.26 -9.11
CA THR A 101 -2.70 -7.60 -8.41
C THR A 101 -1.97 -8.75 -9.11
N GLY A 102 -2.60 -9.37 -10.11
CA GLY A 102 -2.00 -10.28 -11.07
C GLY A 102 -0.87 -9.68 -11.90
N THR A 103 -0.54 -8.39 -11.74
CA THR A 103 0.77 -7.88 -12.14
C THR A 103 1.92 -8.54 -11.39
N GLN A 104 1.67 -9.29 -10.30
CA GLN A 104 2.66 -10.24 -9.77
C GLN A 104 3.06 -11.29 -10.82
N SER A 105 2.23 -11.61 -11.83
CA SER A 105 2.62 -12.46 -12.97
C SER A 105 3.46 -11.72 -14.01
N PHE A 106 3.74 -10.43 -13.84
CA PHE A 106 4.83 -9.75 -14.54
C PHE A 106 6.11 -9.70 -13.69
N PHE A 107 6.01 -9.92 -12.37
CA PHE A 107 7.16 -9.86 -11.45
C PHE A 107 7.71 -11.23 -11.00
N ASN A 108 6.92 -12.31 -11.05
CA ASN A 108 7.33 -13.65 -10.60
C ASN A 108 7.43 -14.72 -11.71
N THR A 109 7.11 -14.40 -12.97
CA THR A 109 7.05 -15.43 -14.03
C THR A 109 8.41 -15.86 -14.59
N GLU A 110 9.52 -15.24 -14.16
CA GLU A 110 10.87 -15.68 -14.57
C GLU A 110 11.75 -16.23 -13.43
N TYR A 111 11.18 -16.61 -12.27
CA TYR A 111 11.97 -17.18 -11.16
C TYR A 111 11.86 -18.70 -10.95
N ASN A 112 11.13 -19.43 -11.81
CA ASN A 112 10.99 -20.89 -11.70
C ASN A 112 11.36 -21.66 -13.00
N GLN A 113 12.25 -21.10 -13.83
CA GLN A 113 12.87 -21.84 -14.93
C GLN A 113 14.37 -21.55 -15.03
N LEU A 114 15.11 -21.80 -13.95
CA LEU A 114 16.55 -22.13 -13.98
C LEU A 114 16.85 -23.18 -12.92
#